data_AF-A0A932N4U7-F1
#
_entry.id   AF-A0A932N4U7-F1
#
_cell.length_a   1.000
_cell.length_b   1.000
_cell.length_c   1.000
_cell.angle_alpha   90.00
_cell.angle_beta   90.00
_cell.angle_gamma   90.00
#
_symmetry.space_group_name_H-M   'P 1'
#
loop_
_entity.id
_entity.type
_entity.pdbx_description
1 polymer ?
#
loop_
_entity_poly.entity_id
_entity_poly.type
_entity_poly.pdbx_seq_one_letter_code
_entity_poly.pdbx_strand_id
1 'polypeptide(L)'
;MKSFTEAYDKARAVLDGQKFADDWAKFLTKDVNVKELLAVDGPNPTHATGLDKLRTKILVNPKGKRGDALVAAAKNADKDDPAERVATLKMLWHLYRSHKRGAQDVWIYSPPKGYKTWVYTEISGVEKDYKPKTEKTTEVYSLTERIVMCSALGHALAATQKATIKLAALDDKTKELIKDWFADEDTTDIQLQQAAQTLLDGYKKLSDVLNSTTLVFSDEALDRNSGGWKDWAFVRRSERLNVVYIQGAFLEAAKTSSRLWICVETIIHELSHRVLATGDVRYDFKGLKPSKTTMPFAKAITNADTWGYFCVDLAGMLSAADRTKTLKVA
;
A
#
# COMPACT_ATOMS: atom_id res chain seq x y z
N MET A 1 18.42 -2.78 -3.71
CA MET A 1 16.97 -3.02 -3.66
C MET A 1 16.29 -1.70 -3.38
N LYS A 2 15.28 -1.31 -4.16
CA LYS A 2 14.62 0.01 -4.14
C LYS A 2 13.10 -0.06 -3.93
N SER A 3 12.51 -1.25 -3.95
CA SER A 3 11.07 -1.43 -3.89
C SER A 3 10.65 -2.77 -3.28
N PHE A 4 9.39 -2.85 -2.87
CA PHE A 4 8.75 -4.08 -2.41
C PHE A 4 8.73 -5.12 -3.52
N THR A 5 8.39 -4.73 -4.75
CA THR A 5 8.42 -5.63 -5.91
C THR A 5 9.80 -6.30 -6.09
N GLU A 6 10.91 -5.56 -5.95
CA GLU A 6 12.25 -6.15 -6.03
C GLU A 6 12.53 -7.14 -4.89
N ALA A 7 12.09 -6.83 -3.66
CA ALA A 7 12.21 -7.75 -2.51
C ALA A 7 11.39 -9.03 -2.72
N TYR A 8 10.18 -8.85 -3.25
CA TYR A 8 9.23 -9.92 -3.53
C TYR A 8 9.75 -10.85 -4.62
N ASP A 9 10.24 -10.31 -5.73
CA ASP A 9 10.80 -11.10 -6.81
C ASP A 9 12.12 -11.78 -6.40
N LYS A 10 12.92 -11.15 -5.53
CA LYS A 10 14.07 -11.82 -4.93
C LYS A 10 13.66 -13.01 -4.06
N ALA A 11 12.60 -12.88 -3.26
CA ALA A 11 12.06 -13.98 -2.47
C ALA A 11 11.63 -15.15 -3.35
N ARG A 12 10.92 -14.87 -4.45
CA ARG A 12 10.54 -15.87 -5.45
C ARG A 12 11.75 -16.59 -6.02
N ALA A 13 12.75 -15.84 -6.50
CA ALA A 13 13.97 -16.41 -7.05
C ALA A 13 14.73 -17.31 -6.05
N VAL A 14 14.78 -16.94 -4.78
CA VAL A 14 15.40 -17.76 -3.72
C VAL A 14 14.61 -19.05 -3.50
N LEU A 15 13.28 -18.97 -3.43
CA LEU A 15 12.42 -20.15 -3.26
C LEU A 15 12.47 -21.10 -4.46
N ASP A 16 12.74 -20.57 -5.65
CA ASP A 16 12.84 -21.36 -6.87
C ASP A 16 14.20 -22.00 -7.08
N GLY A 17 15.27 -21.27 -6.78
CA GLY A 17 16.64 -21.68 -7.11
C GLY A 17 17.47 -22.25 -5.97
N GLN A 18 17.06 -22.07 -4.70
CA GLN A 18 17.89 -22.45 -3.55
C GLN A 18 17.25 -23.54 -2.68
N LYS A 19 18.10 -24.33 -2.03
CA LYS A 19 17.68 -25.38 -1.10
C LYS A 19 17.68 -24.89 0.34
N PHE A 20 16.59 -25.14 1.05
CA PHE A 20 16.48 -24.95 2.49
C PHE A 20 16.89 -26.24 3.22
N ALA A 21 17.00 -26.21 4.55
CA ALA A 21 17.14 -27.44 5.35
C ALA A 21 16.02 -28.44 5.00
N ASP A 22 16.30 -29.74 4.94
CA ASP A 22 15.37 -30.74 4.37
C ASP A 22 13.97 -30.72 5.02
N ASP A 23 13.90 -30.61 6.35
CA ASP A 23 12.62 -30.54 7.06
C ASP A 23 11.87 -29.23 6.78
N TRP A 24 12.59 -28.14 6.58
CA TRP A 24 12.05 -26.85 6.21
C TRP A 24 11.63 -26.79 4.74
N ALA A 25 12.41 -27.34 3.82
CA ALA A 25 12.08 -27.43 2.41
C ALA A 25 10.77 -28.21 2.21
N LYS A 26 10.62 -29.35 2.90
CA LYS A 26 9.38 -30.13 2.90
C LYS A 26 8.20 -29.34 3.46
N PHE A 27 8.39 -28.66 4.59
CA PHE A 27 7.35 -27.82 5.22
C PHE A 27 6.93 -26.64 4.33
N LEU A 28 7.89 -25.88 3.80
CA LEU A 28 7.65 -24.74 2.93
C LEU A 28 6.90 -25.14 1.65
N THR A 29 7.20 -26.33 1.12
CA THR A 29 6.54 -26.86 -0.07
C THR A 29 5.15 -27.40 0.25
N LYS A 30 5.03 -28.31 1.22
CA LYS A 30 3.78 -29.07 1.45
C LYS A 30 2.76 -28.35 2.34
N ASP A 31 3.25 -27.68 3.38
CA ASP A 31 2.38 -27.12 4.41
C ASP A 31 2.09 -25.63 4.18
N VAL A 32 3.08 -24.89 3.67
CA VAL A 32 2.98 -23.46 3.35
C VAL A 32 2.58 -23.23 1.89
N ASN A 33 2.96 -24.11 0.96
CA ASN A 33 2.85 -23.89 -0.50
C ASN A 33 3.50 -22.57 -0.92
N VAL A 34 4.72 -22.32 -0.45
CA VAL A 34 5.35 -20.99 -0.49
C VAL A 34 5.56 -20.44 -1.92
N LYS A 35 5.74 -21.31 -2.92
CA LYS A 35 5.87 -20.91 -4.32
C LYS A 35 4.54 -20.40 -4.89
N GLU A 36 3.45 -21.09 -4.57
CA GLU A 36 2.10 -20.67 -4.97
C GLU A 36 1.63 -19.44 -4.19
N LEU A 37 2.06 -19.33 -2.92
CA LEU A 37 1.84 -18.13 -2.11
C LEU A 37 2.49 -16.90 -2.74
N LEU A 38 3.74 -17.01 -3.23
CA LEU A 38 4.44 -15.92 -3.91
C LEU A 38 4.28 -16.00 -5.43
N ALA A 39 3.03 -15.90 -5.91
CA ALA A 39 2.72 -15.92 -7.33
C ALA A 39 3.31 -14.70 -8.08
N VAL A 40 3.38 -14.80 -9.40
CA VAL A 40 4.00 -13.75 -10.23
C VAL A 40 3.32 -12.40 -10.04
N ASP A 41 1.99 -12.34 -10.05
CA ASP A 41 1.22 -11.10 -9.99
C ASP A 41 0.94 -10.58 -8.57
N GLY A 42 1.64 -11.14 -7.59
CA GLY A 42 1.51 -10.78 -6.18
C GLY A 42 1.05 -11.95 -5.32
N PRO A 43 0.93 -11.72 -4.00
CA PRO A 43 0.68 -12.79 -3.06
C PRO A 43 -0.69 -13.45 -3.29
N ASN A 44 -0.72 -14.78 -3.30
CA ASN A 44 -1.93 -15.56 -3.57
C ASN A 44 -2.73 -15.79 -2.28
N PRO A 45 -3.98 -15.30 -2.19
CA PRO A 45 -4.78 -15.39 -0.97
C PRO A 45 -5.15 -16.82 -0.59
N THR A 46 -5.18 -17.76 -1.55
CA THR A 46 -5.51 -19.17 -1.29
C THR A 46 -4.49 -19.84 -0.36
N HIS A 47 -3.24 -19.38 -0.37
CA HIS A 47 -2.15 -19.95 0.43
C HIS A 47 -1.76 -19.08 1.63
N ALA A 48 -2.49 -17.99 1.91
CA ALA A 48 -2.15 -17.02 2.95
C ALA A 48 -1.99 -17.63 4.35
N THR A 49 -2.78 -18.66 4.69
CA THR A 49 -2.68 -19.36 5.99
C THR A 49 -1.33 -20.07 6.18
N GLY A 50 -0.60 -20.32 5.10
CA GLY A 50 0.78 -20.80 5.14
C GLY A 50 1.72 -19.84 5.89
N LEU A 51 1.46 -18.53 5.85
CA LEU A 51 2.25 -17.53 6.57
C LEU A 51 2.08 -17.67 8.10
N ASP A 52 0.88 -18.01 8.56
CA ASP A 52 0.63 -18.25 9.98
C ASP A 52 1.29 -19.54 10.44
N LYS A 53 1.23 -20.62 9.65
CA LYS A 53 1.97 -21.85 9.92
C LYS A 53 3.48 -21.59 9.99
N LEU A 54 4.01 -20.80 9.05
CA LEU A 54 5.42 -20.41 9.03
C LEU A 54 5.80 -19.68 10.33
N ARG A 55 4.97 -18.71 10.75
CA ARG A 55 5.18 -18.01 12.03
C ARG A 55 5.14 -18.96 13.21
N THR A 56 4.16 -19.86 13.27
CA THR A 56 4.08 -20.86 14.32
C THR A 56 5.36 -21.69 14.37
N LYS A 57 5.81 -22.28 13.26
CA LYS A 57 7.02 -23.14 13.24
C LYS A 57 8.28 -22.38 13.71
N ILE A 58 8.47 -21.13 13.27
CA ILE A 58 9.62 -20.30 13.69
C ILE A 58 9.58 -19.98 15.20
N LEU A 59 8.40 -19.83 15.82
CA LEU A 59 8.30 -19.57 17.26
C LEU A 59 8.66 -20.78 18.13
N VAL A 60 8.38 -21.98 17.65
CA VAL A 60 8.57 -23.21 18.45
C VAL A 60 9.98 -23.78 18.33
N ASN A 61 10.71 -23.51 17.23
CA ASN A 61 11.94 -24.23 16.93
C ASN A 61 13.11 -23.33 16.44
N PRO A 62 14.09 -23.00 17.29
CA PRO A 62 14.16 -23.23 18.74
C PRO A 62 13.32 -22.22 19.53
N LYS A 63 12.72 -22.68 20.64
CA LYS A 63 11.80 -21.88 21.47
C LYS A 63 12.42 -20.53 21.86
N GLY A 64 11.78 -19.45 21.41
CA GLY A 64 12.12 -18.08 21.82
C GLY A 64 13.34 -17.44 21.14
N LYS A 65 14.05 -18.14 20.23
CA LYS A 65 15.17 -17.59 19.46
C LYS A 65 14.86 -17.61 17.97
N ARG A 66 14.19 -16.55 17.50
CA ARG A 66 13.60 -16.51 16.15
C ARG A 66 14.67 -16.42 15.08
N GLY A 67 15.76 -15.72 15.36
CA GLY A 67 16.92 -15.64 14.47
C GLY A 67 17.60 -16.98 14.29
N ASP A 68 17.79 -17.73 15.39
CA ASP A 68 18.31 -19.10 15.33
C ASP A 68 17.41 -20.00 14.47
N ALA A 69 16.09 -19.90 14.60
CA ALA A 69 15.12 -20.65 13.80
C ALA A 69 15.28 -20.39 12.30
N LEU A 70 15.37 -19.10 11.93
CA LEU A 70 15.53 -18.67 10.55
C LEU A 70 16.86 -19.14 9.95
N VAL A 71 17.95 -19.03 10.70
CA VAL A 71 19.27 -19.50 10.26
C VAL A 71 19.30 -21.02 10.11
N ALA A 72 18.74 -21.75 11.08
CA ALA A 72 18.66 -23.21 11.00
C ALA A 72 17.83 -23.67 9.78
N ALA A 73 16.72 -22.99 9.49
CA ALA A 73 15.90 -23.25 8.32
C ALA A 73 16.61 -23.04 6.99
N ALA A 74 17.54 -22.08 6.98
CA ALA A 74 18.27 -21.67 5.79
C ALA A 74 19.56 -22.48 5.53
N LYS A 75 20.10 -23.18 6.53
CA LYS A 75 21.32 -23.99 6.36
C LYS A 75 20.98 -25.36 5.76
N ASN A 76 21.64 -25.71 4.67
CA ASN A 76 21.48 -26.97 3.96
C ASN A 76 22.82 -27.76 3.96
N ALA A 77 22.84 -28.93 3.32
CA ALA A 77 24.04 -29.77 3.21
C ALA A 77 25.14 -29.18 2.30
N ASP A 78 24.78 -28.29 1.37
CA ASP A 78 25.67 -27.72 0.36
C ASP A 78 26.60 -26.62 0.96
N LYS A 79 26.34 -26.18 2.20
CA LYS A 79 27.14 -25.20 2.99
C LYS A 79 27.36 -23.85 2.30
N ASP A 80 26.47 -23.48 1.38
CA ASP A 80 26.45 -22.15 0.77
C ASP A 80 25.90 -21.10 1.74
N ASP A 81 26.14 -19.81 1.43
CA ASP A 81 25.72 -18.69 2.27
C ASP A 81 24.19 -18.68 2.46
N PRO A 82 23.68 -18.83 3.70
CA PRO A 82 22.25 -18.89 3.94
C PRO A 82 21.58 -17.51 4.01
N ALA A 83 22.31 -16.39 3.89
CA ALA A 83 21.77 -15.04 4.13
C ALA A 83 20.50 -14.73 3.33
N GLU A 84 20.47 -15.03 2.03
CA GLU A 84 19.29 -14.75 1.19
C GLU A 84 18.08 -15.60 1.60
N ARG A 85 18.27 -16.86 1.97
CA ARG A 85 17.21 -17.74 2.50
C ARG A 85 16.67 -17.24 3.82
N VAL A 86 17.55 -16.77 4.71
CA VAL A 86 17.16 -16.12 5.97
C VAL A 86 16.34 -14.86 5.70
N ALA A 87 16.77 -14.02 4.76
CA ALA A 87 16.07 -12.81 4.35
C ALA A 87 14.68 -13.11 3.77
N THR A 88 14.56 -14.13 2.91
CA THR A 88 13.29 -14.63 2.37
C THR A 88 12.32 -15.02 3.48
N LEU A 89 12.76 -15.86 4.42
CA LEU A 89 11.92 -16.30 5.54
C LEU A 89 11.54 -15.13 6.45
N LYS A 90 12.45 -14.17 6.64
CA LYS A 90 12.18 -12.95 7.41
C LYS A 90 11.15 -12.05 6.71
N MET A 91 11.22 -11.92 5.39
CA MET A 91 10.22 -11.18 4.61
C MET A 91 8.84 -11.81 4.77
N LEU A 92 8.74 -13.13 4.55
CA LEU A 92 7.49 -13.88 4.69
C LEU A 92 6.90 -13.77 6.10
N TRP A 93 7.75 -13.88 7.14
CA TRP A 93 7.32 -13.70 8.52
C TRP A 93 6.58 -12.36 8.74
N HIS A 94 7.03 -11.29 8.09
CA HIS A 94 6.49 -9.93 8.22
C HIS A 94 5.47 -9.55 7.13
N LEU A 95 5.07 -10.49 6.27
CA LEU A 95 4.03 -10.31 5.25
C LEU A 95 2.71 -10.91 5.73
N TYR A 96 1.64 -10.13 5.77
CA TYR A 96 0.34 -10.55 6.30
C TYR A 96 -0.74 -10.39 5.24
N ARG A 97 -1.62 -11.39 5.10
CA ARG A 97 -2.98 -11.13 4.63
C ARG A 97 -3.78 -10.62 5.82
N SER A 98 -3.90 -9.31 5.95
CA SER A 98 -4.46 -8.68 7.15
C SER A 98 -5.99 -8.66 7.16
N HIS A 99 -6.63 -8.71 5.99
CA HIS A 99 -8.08 -8.73 5.89
C HIS A 99 -8.54 -9.39 4.58
N LYS A 100 -9.74 -9.99 4.63
CA LYS A 100 -10.49 -10.47 3.47
C LYS A 100 -11.91 -9.91 3.54
N ARG A 101 -12.37 -9.28 2.46
CA ARG A 101 -13.76 -8.78 2.35
C ARG A 101 -14.31 -9.01 0.95
N GLY A 102 -15.23 -9.96 0.82
CA GLY A 102 -15.75 -10.37 -0.49
C GLY A 102 -14.60 -10.84 -1.39
N ALA A 103 -14.42 -10.16 -2.52
CA ALA A 103 -13.34 -10.40 -3.48
C ALA A 103 -12.04 -9.63 -3.17
N GLN A 104 -12.03 -8.72 -2.19
CA GLN A 104 -10.87 -7.91 -1.82
C GLN A 104 -9.99 -8.64 -0.80
N ASP A 105 -8.68 -8.62 -1.03
CA ASP A 105 -7.67 -9.07 -0.06
C ASP A 105 -6.64 -7.97 0.22
N VAL A 106 -6.34 -7.75 1.50
CA VAL A 106 -5.42 -6.71 1.93
C VAL A 106 -4.14 -7.33 2.43
N TRP A 107 -3.05 -7.10 1.69
CA TRP A 107 -1.72 -7.54 2.10
C TRP A 107 -0.97 -6.41 2.76
N ILE A 108 -0.24 -6.72 3.82
CA ILE A 108 0.59 -5.74 4.54
C ILE A 108 1.96 -6.33 4.78
N TYR A 109 3.00 -5.67 4.29
CA TYR A 109 4.38 -5.93 4.67
C TYR A 109 4.82 -4.96 5.77
N SER A 110 5.06 -5.49 6.96
CA SER A 110 5.41 -4.72 8.16
C SER A 110 6.79 -5.12 8.68
N PRO A 111 7.89 -4.68 8.03
CA PRO A 111 9.24 -5.05 8.44
C PRO A 111 9.56 -4.51 9.84
N PRO A 112 10.64 -5.00 10.48
CA PRO A 112 11.08 -4.48 11.76
C PRO A 112 11.37 -2.98 11.71
N LYS A 113 10.81 -2.21 12.66
CA LYS A 113 11.04 -0.76 12.80
C LYS A 113 12.51 -0.40 12.88
N GLY A 114 13.34 -1.30 13.42
CA GLY A 114 14.79 -1.13 13.53
C GLY A 114 15.59 -1.36 12.25
N TYR A 115 14.94 -1.69 11.11
CA TYR A 115 15.60 -1.80 9.81
C TYR A 115 15.75 -0.41 9.17
N LYS A 116 16.89 -0.20 8.54
CA LYS A 116 17.32 1.03 7.85
C LYS A 116 17.29 0.88 6.33
N THR A 117 17.29 -0.37 5.87
CA THR A 117 17.28 -0.74 4.46
C THR A 117 16.34 -1.93 4.25
N TRP A 118 16.20 -2.38 3.00
CA TRP A 118 15.42 -3.57 2.65
C TRP A 118 15.98 -4.84 3.29
N VAL A 119 15.10 -5.82 3.57
CA VAL A 119 15.44 -7.05 4.32
C VAL A 119 16.64 -7.82 3.77
N TYR A 120 16.83 -7.89 2.45
CA TYR A 120 18.00 -8.55 1.83
C TYR A 120 19.30 -7.75 1.96
N THR A 121 19.21 -6.45 2.17
CA THR A 121 20.38 -5.62 2.48
C THR A 121 20.69 -5.69 3.98
N GLU A 122 19.66 -5.70 4.82
CA GLU A 122 19.82 -5.91 6.25
C GLU A 122 20.43 -7.27 6.56
N ILE A 123 19.97 -8.32 5.89
CA ILE A 123 20.41 -9.70 6.07
C ILE A 123 21.31 -10.10 4.91
N SER A 124 22.58 -9.72 5.03
CA SER A 124 23.64 -10.00 4.06
C SER A 124 25.00 -10.13 4.75
N GLY A 125 25.99 -10.67 4.05
CA GLY A 125 27.34 -10.86 4.58
C GLY A 125 27.42 -12.06 5.53
N VAL A 126 28.40 -12.03 6.45
CA VAL A 126 28.65 -13.16 7.35
C VAL A 126 27.58 -13.28 8.43
N GLU A 127 27.27 -14.52 8.84
CA GLU A 127 26.21 -14.82 9.82
C GLU A 127 26.32 -14.03 11.12
N LYS A 128 27.54 -13.83 11.63
CA LYS A 128 27.80 -13.06 12.85
C LYS A 128 27.20 -11.65 12.78
N ASP A 129 27.16 -11.05 11.59
CA ASP A 129 26.77 -9.66 11.40
C ASP A 129 25.26 -9.51 11.17
N TYR A 130 24.65 -10.39 10.38
CA TYR A 130 23.21 -10.30 10.13
C TYR A 130 22.35 -10.96 11.20
N LYS A 131 22.87 -11.95 11.94
CA LYS A 131 22.08 -12.73 12.90
C LYS A 131 21.40 -11.85 13.97
N PRO A 132 22.04 -10.84 14.59
CA PRO A 132 21.35 -9.93 15.50
C PRO A 132 20.15 -9.19 14.88
N LYS A 133 20.19 -8.93 13.57
CA LYS A 133 19.10 -8.25 12.85
C LYS A 133 17.91 -9.17 12.61
N THR A 134 18.11 -10.48 12.55
CA THR A 134 17.02 -11.47 12.41
C THR A 134 16.14 -11.54 13.66
N GLU A 135 16.69 -11.21 14.83
CA GLU A 135 15.97 -11.15 16.10
C GLU A 135 15.10 -9.89 16.27
N LYS A 136 15.31 -8.85 15.44
CA LYS A 136 14.44 -7.66 15.46
C LYS A 136 13.05 -8.04 14.97
N THR A 137 12.04 -7.99 15.85
CA THR A 137 10.65 -8.34 15.49
C THR A 137 9.63 -7.26 15.78
N THR A 138 10.01 -6.16 16.43
CA THR A 138 9.12 -5.02 16.63
C THR A 138 8.84 -4.40 15.28
N GLU A 139 7.61 -4.57 14.81
CA GLU A 139 7.17 -4.15 13.48
C GLU A 139 6.93 -2.65 13.40
N VAL A 140 7.02 -2.11 12.18
CA VAL A 140 6.73 -0.70 11.88
C VAL A 140 5.23 -0.38 12.04
N TYR A 141 4.36 -1.28 11.60
CA TYR A 141 2.90 -1.19 11.80
C TYR A 141 2.46 -2.17 12.87
N SER A 142 1.82 -1.65 13.92
CA SER A 142 1.11 -2.43 14.94
C SER A 142 -0.14 -3.13 14.39
N LEU A 143 -0.71 -4.06 15.16
CA LEU A 143 -1.96 -4.71 14.78
C LEU A 143 -3.10 -3.71 14.61
N THR A 144 -3.23 -2.74 15.53
CA THR A 144 -4.25 -1.70 15.47
C THR A 144 -4.12 -0.85 14.21
N GLU A 145 -2.91 -0.44 13.87
CA GLU A 145 -2.65 0.33 12.63
C GLU A 145 -3.01 -0.48 11.39
N ARG A 146 -2.65 -1.76 11.33
CA ARG A 146 -3.04 -2.65 10.22
C ARG A 146 -4.55 -2.78 10.07
N ILE A 147 -5.29 -2.86 11.17
CA ILE A 147 -6.76 -2.88 11.16
C ILE A 147 -7.30 -1.58 10.57
N VAL A 148 -6.77 -0.43 10.97
CA VAL A 148 -7.22 0.86 10.42
C VAL A 148 -6.87 0.99 8.94
N MET A 149 -5.69 0.54 8.50
CA MET A 149 -5.34 0.50 7.07
C MET A 149 -6.35 -0.32 6.26
N CYS A 150 -6.76 -1.49 6.77
CA CYS A 150 -7.79 -2.32 6.13
C CYS A 150 -9.16 -1.61 6.11
N SER A 151 -9.52 -0.93 7.21
CA SER A 151 -10.76 -0.13 7.29
C SER A 151 -10.75 1.02 6.27
N ALA A 152 -9.68 1.81 6.23
CA ALA A 152 -9.51 2.94 5.31
C ALA A 152 -9.59 2.48 3.85
N LEU A 153 -8.88 1.41 3.47
CA LEU A 153 -9.02 0.80 2.15
C LEU A 153 -10.46 0.38 1.87
N GLY A 154 -11.11 -0.13 2.91
CA GLY A 154 -12.49 -0.56 2.85
C GLY A 154 -13.47 0.56 2.50
N HIS A 155 -13.26 1.73 3.09
CA HIS A 155 -13.99 2.97 2.84
C HIS A 155 -13.61 3.61 1.51
N ALA A 156 -12.34 3.54 1.09
CA ALA A 156 -11.90 4.02 -0.22
C ALA A 156 -12.60 3.28 -1.37
N LEU A 157 -12.73 1.95 -1.26
CA LEU A 157 -13.50 1.18 -2.23
C LEU A 157 -14.96 1.64 -2.29
N ALA A 158 -15.61 1.78 -1.14
CA ALA A 158 -17.01 2.23 -1.10
C ALA A 158 -17.19 3.65 -1.66
N ALA A 159 -16.26 4.56 -1.37
CA ALA A 159 -16.27 5.93 -1.88
C ALA A 159 -16.12 5.97 -3.40
N THR A 160 -15.18 5.21 -3.97
CA THR A 160 -14.96 5.16 -5.44
C THR A 160 -16.11 4.47 -6.17
N GLN A 161 -16.72 3.44 -5.58
CA GLN A 161 -17.94 2.83 -6.12
C GLN A 161 -19.13 3.81 -6.12
N LYS A 162 -19.30 4.56 -5.02
CA LYS A 162 -20.32 5.62 -4.95
C LYS A 162 -20.05 6.74 -5.97
N ALA A 163 -18.80 7.13 -6.17
CA ALA A 163 -18.42 8.09 -7.20
C ALA A 163 -18.80 7.56 -8.60
N THR A 164 -18.49 6.30 -8.90
CA THR A 164 -18.86 5.64 -10.16
C THR A 164 -20.39 5.68 -10.38
N ILE A 165 -21.19 5.35 -9.36
CA ILE A 165 -22.67 5.40 -9.46
C ILE A 165 -23.15 6.83 -9.74
N LYS A 166 -22.63 7.82 -9.02
CA LYS A 166 -23.02 9.23 -9.17
C LYS A 166 -22.60 9.83 -10.50
N LEU A 167 -21.44 9.45 -11.02
CA LEU A 167 -20.93 9.92 -12.30
C LEU A 167 -21.61 9.25 -13.50
N ALA A 168 -22.11 8.02 -13.34
CA ALA A 168 -22.91 7.34 -14.36
C ALA A 168 -24.32 7.93 -14.52
N ALA A 169 -24.84 8.59 -13.48
CA ALA A 169 -26.14 9.24 -13.47
C ALA A 169 -26.04 10.61 -12.77
N LEU A 170 -25.54 11.61 -13.50
CA LEU A 170 -25.25 12.94 -12.97
C LEU A 170 -26.52 13.67 -12.50
N ASP A 171 -26.67 13.80 -11.18
CA ASP A 171 -27.58 14.76 -10.56
C ASP A 171 -26.94 16.15 -10.46
N ASP A 172 -27.74 17.19 -10.20
CA ASP A 172 -27.26 18.57 -10.18
C ASP A 172 -26.22 18.81 -9.08
N LYS A 173 -26.36 18.16 -7.93
CA LYS A 173 -25.37 18.21 -6.85
C LYS A 173 -24.02 17.64 -7.28
N THR A 174 -24.02 16.56 -8.04
CA THR A 174 -22.78 15.96 -8.57
C THR A 174 -22.13 16.89 -9.59
N LYS A 175 -22.92 17.53 -10.46
CA LYS A 175 -22.40 18.53 -11.41
C LYS A 175 -21.79 19.74 -10.69
N GLU A 176 -22.44 20.23 -9.63
CA GLU A 176 -21.90 21.30 -8.79
C GLU A 176 -20.57 20.91 -8.15
N LEU A 177 -20.44 19.68 -7.63
CA LEU A 177 -19.14 19.22 -7.10
C LEU A 177 -18.06 19.10 -8.17
N ILE A 178 -18.39 18.67 -9.39
CA ILE A 178 -17.42 18.67 -10.48
C ILE A 178 -16.96 20.10 -10.77
N LYS A 179 -17.88 21.07 -10.78
CA LYS A 179 -17.53 22.48 -10.95
C LYS A 179 -16.63 22.98 -9.82
N ASP A 180 -17.00 22.72 -8.58
CA ASP A 180 -16.24 23.14 -7.40
C ASP A 180 -14.78 22.65 -7.44
N TRP A 181 -14.58 21.38 -7.74
CA TRP A 181 -13.26 20.74 -7.64
C TRP A 181 -12.42 20.84 -8.92
N PHE A 182 -13.02 21.01 -10.09
CA PHE A 182 -12.30 20.93 -11.37
C PHE A 182 -12.42 22.18 -12.26
N ALA A 183 -13.47 23.00 -12.12
CA ALA A 183 -13.72 24.10 -13.04
C ALA A 183 -13.08 25.42 -12.59
N ASP A 184 -12.40 26.06 -13.54
CA ASP A 184 -11.99 27.45 -13.46
C ASP A 184 -12.97 28.37 -14.21
N GLU A 185 -12.65 29.66 -14.29
CA GLU A 185 -13.47 30.69 -14.91
C GLU A 185 -13.69 30.50 -16.42
N ASP A 186 -12.80 29.76 -17.10
CA ASP A 186 -12.83 29.54 -18.54
C ASP A 186 -13.38 28.15 -18.90
N THR A 187 -13.78 27.36 -17.89
CA THR A 187 -14.26 26.00 -18.09
C THR A 187 -15.65 25.99 -18.72
N THR A 188 -15.75 25.38 -19.89
CA THR A 188 -17.00 25.24 -20.65
C THR A 188 -17.83 24.05 -20.18
N ASP A 189 -19.13 24.06 -20.49
CA ASP A 189 -20.02 22.91 -20.23
C ASP A 189 -19.56 21.64 -20.95
N ILE A 190 -18.95 21.76 -22.13
CA ILE A 190 -18.36 20.63 -22.87
C ILE A 190 -17.20 20.02 -22.06
N GLN A 191 -16.32 20.85 -21.50
CA GLN A 191 -15.22 20.38 -20.65
C GLN A 191 -15.74 19.72 -19.36
N LEU A 192 -16.82 20.24 -18.77
CA LEU A 192 -17.45 19.62 -17.60
C LEU A 192 -18.04 18.24 -17.91
N GLN A 193 -18.66 18.06 -19.07
CA GLN A 193 -19.16 16.76 -19.52
C GLN A 193 -18.01 15.77 -19.76
N GLN A 194 -16.93 16.23 -20.39
CA GLN A 194 -15.71 15.44 -20.59
C GLN A 194 -15.03 15.08 -19.26
N ALA A 195 -15.03 15.99 -18.29
CA ALA A 195 -14.53 15.75 -16.95
C ALA A 195 -15.34 14.66 -16.25
N ALA A 196 -16.68 14.74 -16.30
CA ALA A 196 -17.54 13.72 -15.71
C ALA A 196 -17.25 12.32 -16.27
N GLN A 197 -17.08 12.20 -17.59
CA GLN A 197 -16.73 10.93 -18.24
C GLN A 197 -15.33 10.46 -17.83
N THR A 198 -14.35 11.37 -17.80
CA THR A 198 -12.97 11.08 -17.38
C THR A 198 -12.94 10.57 -15.94
N LEU A 199 -13.66 11.24 -15.04
CA LEU A 199 -13.81 10.85 -13.65
C LEU A 199 -14.50 9.49 -13.53
N LEU A 200 -15.58 9.24 -14.28
CA LEU A 200 -16.29 7.96 -14.27
C LEU A 200 -15.35 6.80 -14.60
N ASP A 201 -14.60 6.92 -15.71
CA ASP A 201 -13.69 5.87 -16.14
C ASP A 201 -12.49 5.74 -15.22
N GLY A 202 -12.03 6.84 -14.63
CA GLY A 202 -10.96 6.81 -13.64
C GLY A 202 -11.37 6.15 -12.33
N TYR A 203 -12.58 6.44 -11.81
CA TYR A 203 -13.07 5.82 -10.59
C TYR A 203 -13.39 4.33 -10.75
N LYS A 204 -13.79 3.87 -11.95
CA LYS A 204 -13.86 2.42 -12.24
C LYS A 204 -12.48 1.76 -12.07
N LYS A 205 -11.43 2.32 -12.68
CA LYS A 205 -10.06 1.81 -12.53
C LYS A 205 -9.57 1.83 -11.08
N LEU A 206 -9.88 2.90 -10.34
CA LEU A 206 -9.58 2.99 -8.91
C LEU A 206 -10.32 1.91 -8.11
N SER A 207 -11.62 1.73 -8.35
CA SER A 207 -12.40 0.67 -7.72
C SER A 207 -11.85 -0.72 -8.03
N ASP A 208 -11.38 -0.97 -9.25
CA ASP A 208 -10.79 -2.27 -9.64
C ASP A 208 -9.51 -2.58 -8.84
N VAL A 209 -8.58 -1.63 -8.73
CA VAL A 209 -7.35 -1.84 -7.94
C VAL A 209 -7.65 -1.93 -6.44
N LEU A 210 -8.57 -1.10 -5.95
CA LEU A 210 -9.02 -1.12 -4.55
C LEU A 210 -9.67 -2.46 -4.21
N ASN A 211 -10.45 -3.05 -5.12
CA ASN A 211 -11.10 -4.34 -4.94
C ASN A 211 -10.21 -5.55 -5.28
N SER A 212 -8.95 -5.35 -5.63
CA SER A 212 -8.06 -6.44 -6.02
C SER A 212 -7.72 -7.37 -4.86
N THR A 213 -7.21 -8.56 -5.20
CA THR A 213 -6.70 -9.55 -4.24
C THR A 213 -5.21 -9.43 -3.96
N THR A 214 -4.50 -8.52 -4.64
CA THR A 214 -3.03 -8.45 -4.66
C THR A 214 -2.46 -7.10 -4.26
N LEU A 215 -3.31 -6.12 -3.89
CA LEU A 215 -2.86 -4.83 -3.36
C LEU A 215 -2.08 -5.01 -2.06
N VAL A 216 -0.91 -4.37 -1.98
CA VAL A 216 -0.02 -4.42 -0.81
C VAL A 216 0.14 -3.04 -0.21
N PHE A 217 -0.03 -2.93 1.11
CA PHE A 217 0.54 -1.83 1.89
C PHE A 217 1.91 -2.21 2.42
N SER A 218 2.89 -1.34 2.27
CA SER A 218 4.28 -1.63 2.69
C SER A 218 4.94 -0.43 3.37
N ASP A 219 5.92 -0.70 4.22
CA ASP A 219 6.95 0.29 4.57
C ASP A 219 7.99 0.37 3.46
N GLU A 220 8.66 1.51 3.35
CA GLU A 220 9.90 1.67 2.58
C GLU A 220 10.97 2.12 3.57
N ALA A 221 11.85 1.19 3.95
CA ALA A 221 12.79 1.43 5.04
C ALA A 221 13.84 2.51 4.72
N LEU A 222 14.25 2.69 3.47
CA LEU A 222 15.22 3.73 3.11
C LEU A 222 14.61 5.12 3.30
N ASP A 223 13.42 5.33 2.74
CA ASP A 223 12.64 6.57 2.76
C ASP A 223 12.22 6.95 4.19
N ARG A 224 11.68 5.99 4.94
CA ARG A 224 11.36 6.17 6.36
C ARG A 224 12.56 6.69 7.15
N ASN A 225 13.77 6.23 6.82
CA ASN A 225 14.98 6.62 7.51
C ASN A 225 15.70 7.83 6.89
N SER A 226 15.31 8.29 5.70
CA SER A 226 15.79 9.53 5.08
C SER A 226 14.87 10.73 5.29
N GLY A 227 13.82 10.59 6.11
CA GLY A 227 12.95 11.69 6.53
C GLY A 227 11.54 11.68 5.94
N GLY A 228 11.20 10.72 5.07
CA GLY A 228 9.86 10.59 4.50
C GLY A 228 8.80 10.12 5.49
N TRP A 229 9.20 9.64 6.67
CA TRP A 229 8.25 9.17 7.70
C TRP A 229 7.24 10.23 8.17
N LYS A 230 7.53 11.52 7.96
CA LYS A 230 6.61 12.62 8.28
C LYS A 230 5.48 12.81 7.25
N ASP A 231 5.57 12.14 6.11
CA ASP A 231 4.64 12.26 4.99
C ASP A 231 3.50 11.22 5.14
N TRP A 232 2.55 11.23 4.20
CA TRP A 232 1.31 10.45 4.28
C TRP A 232 1.47 9.05 3.70
N ALA A 233 1.77 8.99 2.41
CA ALA A 233 2.06 7.78 1.67
C ALA A 233 2.78 8.15 0.37
N PHE A 234 3.17 7.14 -0.40
CA PHE A 234 3.52 7.30 -1.81
C PHE A 234 3.33 5.99 -2.59
N VAL A 235 3.29 6.08 -3.92
CA VAL A 235 3.41 4.93 -4.84
C VAL A 235 4.60 5.09 -5.78
N ARG A 236 5.12 3.95 -6.27
CA ARG A 236 6.08 3.94 -7.38
C ARG A 236 5.39 3.47 -8.64
N ARG A 237 5.23 4.37 -9.64
CA ARG A 237 4.61 4.03 -10.93
C ARG A 237 5.35 2.92 -11.69
N SER A 238 6.66 2.81 -11.47
CA SER A 238 7.51 1.80 -12.09
C SER A 238 7.37 0.40 -11.47
N GLU A 239 6.66 0.26 -10.35
CA GLU A 239 6.45 -1.07 -9.77
C GLU A 239 5.45 -1.88 -10.57
N ARG A 240 5.73 -3.19 -10.64
CA ARG A 240 4.84 -4.14 -11.29
C ARG A 240 3.65 -4.45 -10.38
N LEU A 241 3.91 -4.70 -9.10
CA LEU A 241 2.86 -4.92 -8.11
C LEU A 241 2.18 -3.60 -7.74
N ASN A 242 0.93 -3.68 -7.29
CA ASN A 242 0.23 -2.53 -6.72
C ASN A 242 0.63 -2.40 -5.25
N VAL A 243 1.55 -1.47 -4.99
CA VAL A 243 2.10 -1.23 -3.64
C VAL A 243 1.89 0.24 -3.28
N VAL A 244 1.26 0.48 -2.14
CA VAL A 244 1.15 1.80 -1.52
C VAL A 244 2.02 1.81 -0.27
N TYR A 245 2.96 2.75 -0.21
CA TYR A 245 3.89 2.87 0.90
C TYR A 245 3.31 3.78 1.97
N ILE A 246 2.91 3.23 3.11
CA ILE A 246 2.21 3.99 4.16
C ILE A 246 3.21 4.57 5.15
N GLN A 247 3.12 5.88 5.40
CA GLN A 247 4.06 6.62 6.24
C GLN A 247 3.40 7.15 7.52
N GLY A 248 4.19 7.83 8.36
CA GLY A 248 3.80 8.18 9.71
C GLY A 248 2.61 9.14 9.80
N ALA A 249 2.44 10.11 8.90
CA ALA A 249 1.30 11.03 8.99
C ALA A 249 -0.05 10.32 8.78
N PHE A 250 -0.10 9.33 7.89
CA PHE A 250 -1.26 8.45 7.72
C PHE A 250 -1.56 7.73 9.03
N LEU A 251 -0.55 7.12 9.66
CA LEU A 251 -0.73 6.40 10.92
C LEU A 251 -1.17 7.31 12.08
N GLU A 252 -0.65 8.54 12.13
CA GLU A 252 -1.09 9.54 13.12
C GLU A 252 -2.55 9.94 12.91
N ALA A 253 -2.99 10.14 11.66
CA ALA A 253 -4.39 10.42 11.35
C ALA A 253 -5.31 9.23 11.67
N ALA A 254 -4.83 8.01 11.41
CA ALA A 254 -5.53 6.76 11.68
C ALA A 254 -5.86 6.52 13.16
N LYS A 255 -5.19 7.23 14.09
CA LYS A 255 -5.48 7.15 15.54
C LYS A 255 -6.81 7.77 15.94
N THR A 256 -7.42 8.61 15.09
CA THR A 256 -8.67 9.30 15.41
C THR A 256 -9.72 9.06 14.34
N SER A 257 -10.89 8.52 14.73
CA SER A 257 -11.97 8.19 13.81
C SER A 257 -12.49 9.37 12.99
N SER A 258 -12.50 10.58 13.57
CA SER A 258 -12.89 11.81 12.87
C SER A 258 -11.96 12.19 11.71
N ARG A 259 -10.77 11.59 11.64
CA ARG A 259 -9.76 11.83 10.59
C ARG A 259 -9.58 10.65 9.65
N LEU A 260 -10.40 9.60 9.78
CA LEU A 260 -10.36 8.43 8.89
C LEU A 260 -10.55 8.82 7.41
N TRP A 261 -11.36 9.85 7.14
CA TRP A 261 -11.57 10.34 5.78
C TRP A 261 -10.27 10.79 5.11
N ILE A 262 -9.28 11.27 5.87
CA ILE A 262 -7.97 11.67 5.31
C ILE A 262 -7.19 10.42 4.89
N CYS A 263 -7.25 9.34 5.67
CA CYS A 263 -6.64 8.07 5.27
C CYS A 263 -7.28 7.51 3.99
N VAL A 264 -8.59 7.68 3.84
CA VAL A 264 -9.34 7.29 2.64
C VAL A 264 -8.93 8.13 1.43
N GLU A 265 -8.87 9.45 1.61
CA GLU A 265 -8.40 10.42 0.63
C GLU A 265 -6.98 10.06 0.17
N THR A 266 -6.05 9.83 1.10
CA THR A 266 -4.66 9.47 0.80
C THR A 266 -4.57 8.21 -0.06
N ILE A 267 -5.32 7.15 0.27
CA ILE A 267 -5.30 5.92 -0.54
C ILE A 267 -5.79 6.19 -1.97
N ILE A 268 -6.82 7.02 -2.14
CA ILE A 268 -7.36 7.37 -3.45
C ILE A 268 -6.38 8.24 -4.23
N HIS A 269 -5.80 9.25 -3.57
CA HIS A 269 -4.72 10.10 -4.10
C HIS A 269 -3.59 9.23 -4.66
N GLU A 270 -3.04 8.34 -3.85
CA GLU A 270 -1.92 7.49 -4.22
C GLU A 270 -2.24 6.53 -5.35
N LEU A 271 -3.40 5.88 -5.31
CA LEU A 271 -3.80 4.97 -6.37
C LEU A 271 -4.14 5.70 -7.66
N SER A 272 -4.53 6.98 -7.61
CA SER A 272 -4.72 7.80 -8.80
C SER A 272 -3.40 7.99 -9.56
N HIS A 273 -2.28 8.20 -8.87
CA HIS A 273 -0.96 8.22 -9.51
C HIS A 273 -0.66 6.90 -10.20
N ARG A 274 -1.05 5.79 -9.57
CA ARG A 274 -0.75 4.43 -10.03
C ARG A 274 -1.52 4.06 -11.29
N VAL A 275 -2.84 4.27 -11.31
CA VAL A 275 -3.72 3.74 -12.37
C VAL A 275 -4.20 4.79 -13.36
N LEU A 276 -4.08 6.08 -13.02
CA LEU A 276 -4.51 7.22 -13.85
C LEU A 276 -3.37 8.17 -14.21
N ALA A 277 -2.17 7.97 -13.66
CA ALA A 277 -1.00 8.81 -13.90
C ALA A 277 -1.16 10.29 -13.53
N THR A 278 -2.10 10.63 -12.63
CA THR A 278 -2.25 11.98 -12.04
C THR A 278 -0.95 12.48 -11.44
N GLY A 279 -0.69 13.78 -11.42
CA GLY A 279 0.49 14.38 -10.78
C GLY A 279 0.16 15.07 -9.46
N ASP A 280 1.22 15.43 -8.72
CA ASP A 280 1.15 16.31 -7.55
C ASP A 280 1.31 17.76 -7.97
N VAL A 281 0.28 18.27 -8.63
CA VAL A 281 0.30 19.65 -9.14
C VAL A 281 0.14 20.65 -7.99
N ARG A 282 -0.72 20.32 -7.03
CA ARG A 282 -1.01 21.18 -5.87
C ARG A 282 -1.58 20.37 -4.72
N TYR A 283 -1.11 20.69 -3.51
CA TYR A 283 -1.59 20.09 -2.27
C TYR A 283 -2.60 20.97 -1.53
N ASP A 284 -3.47 20.33 -0.77
CA ASP A 284 -4.58 20.88 0.02
C ASP A 284 -4.24 22.13 0.85
N PHE A 285 -3.08 22.15 1.51
CA PHE A 285 -2.68 23.26 2.38
C PHE A 285 -2.49 24.58 1.61
N LYS A 286 -2.24 24.49 0.30
CA LYS A 286 -2.16 25.63 -0.61
C LYS A 286 -3.52 26.05 -1.17
N GLY A 287 -4.61 25.35 -0.86
CA GLY A 287 -5.93 25.53 -1.47
C GLY A 287 -6.05 24.82 -2.82
N LEU A 288 -7.17 24.14 -3.03
CA LEU A 288 -7.45 23.32 -4.23
C LEU A 288 -8.52 23.91 -5.13
N LYS A 289 -9.10 25.07 -4.79
CA LYS A 289 -10.12 25.68 -5.66
C LYS A 289 -9.49 26.06 -7.00
N PRO A 290 -9.99 25.51 -8.12
CA PRO A 290 -9.44 25.83 -9.43
C PRO A 290 -9.61 27.32 -9.76
N SER A 291 -8.64 27.84 -10.49
CA SER A 291 -8.67 29.19 -11.05
C SER A 291 -7.71 29.26 -12.23
N LYS A 292 -8.02 30.11 -13.21
CA LYS A 292 -7.25 30.23 -14.45
C LYS A 292 -5.77 30.55 -14.23
N THR A 293 -5.43 31.19 -13.11
CA THR A 293 -4.07 31.66 -12.82
C THR A 293 -3.21 30.65 -12.06
N THR A 294 -3.79 29.89 -11.13
CA THR A 294 -3.00 29.03 -10.23
C THR A 294 -3.23 27.54 -10.47
N MET A 295 -4.46 27.14 -10.74
CA MET A 295 -4.85 25.74 -10.91
C MET A 295 -5.98 25.67 -11.94
N PRO A 296 -5.70 25.91 -13.23
CA PRO A 296 -6.70 25.83 -14.27
C PRO A 296 -7.24 24.40 -14.41
N PHE A 297 -8.36 24.23 -15.11
CA PHE A 297 -9.04 22.96 -15.33
C PHE A 297 -8.10 21.82 -15.74
N ALA A 298 -7.22 22.08 -16.71
CA ALA A 298 -6.26 21.10 -17.21
C ALA A 298 -5.29 20.59 -16.13
N LYS A 299 -4.98 21.41 -15.13
CA LYS A 299 -4.19 21.03 -13.95
C LYS A 299 -5.05 20.32 -12.91
N ALA A 300 -6.25 20.83 -12.63
CA ALA A 300 -7.14 20.23 -11.64
C ALA A 300 -7.53 18.80 -11.98
N ILE A 301 -7.88 18.53 -13.25
CA ILE A 301 -8.29 17.18 -13.70
C ILE A 301 -7.14 16.17 -13.70
N THR A 302 -5.90 16.62 -13.63
CA THR A 302 -4.71 15.76 -13.56
C THR A 302 -4.06 15.74 -12.18
N ASN A 303 -4.62 16.42 -11.18
CA ASN A 303 -4.04 16.55 -9.83
C ASN A 303 -4.58 15.46 -8.88
N ALA A 304 -3.70 14.70 -8.23
CA ALA A 304 -4.10 13.59 -7.36
C ALA A 304 -4.95 14.01 -6.16
N ASP A 305 -4.58 15.08 -5.46
CA ASP A 305 -5.37 15.65 -4.36
C ASP A 305 -6.80 15.97 -4.81
N THR A 306 -6.97 16.55 -6.00
CA THR A 306 -8.32 16.91 -6.48
C THR A 306 -9.19 15.67 -6.67
N TRP A 307 -8.62 14.55 -7.14
CA TRP A 307 -9.33 13.26 -7.24
C TRP A 307 -9.63 12.67 -5.86
N GLY A 308 -8.69 12.74 -4.91
CA GLY A 308 -8.88 12.28 -3.54
C GLY A 308 -10.04 13.03 -2.87
N TYR A 309 -9.94 14.36 -2.84
CA TYR A 309 -10.90 15.25 -2.21
C TYR A 309 -12.28 15.19 -2.86
N PHE A 310 -12.38 15.25 -4.19
CA PHE A 310 -13.67 15.09 -4.88
C PHE A 310 -14.35 13.77 -4.49
N CYS A 311 -13.60 12.67 -4.40
CA CYS A 311 -14.19 11.37 -4.07
C CYS A 311 -14.73 11.33 -2.63
N VAL A 312 -13.96 11.79 -1.64
CA VAL A 312 -14.40 11.77 -0.24
C VAL A 312 -15.53 12.77 0.01
N ASP A 313 -15.53 13.87 -0.72
CA ASP A 313 -16.57 14.89 -0.65
C ASP A 313 -17.89 14.41 -1.27
N LEU A 314 -17.83 13.81 -2.47
CA LEU A 314 -18.96 13.16 -3.12
C LEU A 314 -19.51 11.98 -2.30
N ALA A 315 -18.63 11.30 -1.56
CA ALA A 315 -19.02 10.25 -0.62
C ALA A 315 -19.71 10.80 0.65
N GLY A 316 -19.61 12.10 0.93
CA GLY A 316 -20.17 12.75 2.13
C GLY A 316 -19.30 12.56 3.37
N MET A 317 -18.00 12.29 3.20
CA MET A 317 -17.05 12.10 4.29
C MET A 317 -16.39 13.41 4.73
N LEU A 318 -16.37 14.42 3.86
CA LEU A 318 -15.78 15.72 4.12
C LEU A 318 -16.78 16.62 4.84
N SER A 319 -16.38 17.20 5.98
CA SER A 319 -17.23 18.18 6.68
C SER A 319 -17.25 19.51 5.93
N ALA A 320 -18.28 20.34 6.16
CA ALA A 320 -18.32 21.68 5.56
C ALA A 320 -17.12 22.56 5.96
N ALA A 321 -16.62 22.40 7.19
CA ALA A 321 -15.44 23.11 7.67
C ALA A 321 -14.17 22.64 6.95
N ASP A 322 -13.99 21.34 6.78
CA ASP A 322 -12.84 20.77 6.05
C ASP A 322 -12.88 21.13 4.56
N ARG A 323 -14.07 21.09 3.94
CA ARG A 323 -14.27 21.54 2.56
C ARG A 323 -13.89 23.01 2.42
N THR A 324 -14.36 23.89 3.31
CA THR A 324 -14.03 25.33 3.26
C THR A 324 -12.52 25.58 3.42
N LYS A 325 -11.86 24.81 4.29
CA LYS A 325 -10.41 24.94 4.54
C LYS A 325 -9.57 24.56 3.31
N THR A 326 -10.01 23.56 2.56
CA THR A 326 -9.27 22.95 1.45
C THR A 326 -9.67 23.55 0.10
N LEU A 327 -10.96 23.79 -0.13
CA LEU A 327 -11.52 24.39 -1.32
C LEU A 327 -11.48 25.94 -1.27
N LYS A 328 -10.29 26.48 -1.04
CA LYS A 328 -9.99 27.91 -1.10
C LYS A 328 -9.11 28.22 -2.31
N VAL A 329 -9.24 29.43 -2.85
CA VAL A 329 -8.30 29.92 -3.86
C VAL A 329 -6.93 30.09 -3.21
N ALA A 330 -5.92 29.71 -3.98
CA ALA A 330 -4.51 29.96 -3.74
C ALA A 330 -4.19 31.37 -3.24
#